data_AF-A0A6L9SRX8-F1
#
_entry.id   AF-A0A6L9SRX8-F1
#
_cell.length_a   1.000
_cell.length_b   1.000
_cell.length_c   1.000
_cell.angle_alpha   90.00
_cell.angle_beta   90.00
_cell.angle_gamma   90.00
#
_symmetry.space_group_name_H-M   'P 1'
#
loop_
_entity.id
_entity.type
_entity.pdbx_description
1 polymer ?
#
loop_
_entity_poly.entity_id
_entity_poly.type
_entity_poly.pdbx_seq_one_letter_code
_entity_poly.pdbx_strand_id
1 'polypeptide(L)'
;MRIARFSLNDSPRYAFVQKDEQDGKDYLVELDGHPLLGGQVAPTGKRYALDADGVRLLSPVIPSKVYGLAKNYEAHAQFMHEAGHSEIGHAPEDMVIFTKPSTSVIGPDDPIVYPACSKDMNFEPEVAVVMGKVAKNVPVEKAMDYVLGFTCVNDVTLRDLQGLDPTWTRAKGFDTSCPLGPWIVMRDDLNWRDARISFTLNGEDVPMASGTTANLIHGIPEQIAAISSFSTLLPGDVIMTGTPNASGHLDPGDETIVHVEGIGDLRNVIVRA
;
A
#
# COMPACT_ATOMS: atom_id res chain seq x y z
N MET A 1 6.80 -6.54 15.50
CA MET A 1 5.51 -6.03 16.02
C MET A 1 4.63 -5.59 14.85
N ARG A 2 3.32 -5.86 14.92
CA ARG A 2 2.35 -5.53 13.87
C ARG A 2 1.17 -4.77 14.45
N ILE A 3 0.66 -3.77 13.73
CA ILE A 3 -0.49 -2.94 14.12
C ILE A 3 -1.60 -3.09 13.08
N ALA A 4 -2.77 -3.55 13.52
CA ALA A 4 -3.96 -3.64 12.68
C ALA A 4 -5.03 -2.65 13.13
N ARG A 5 -5.82 -2.17 12.17
CA ARG A 5 -7.14 -1.61 12.43
C ARG A 5 -8.16 -2.67 12.04
N PHE A 6 -9.16 -2.89 12.87
CA PHE A 6 -10.20 -3.89 12.61
C PHE A 6 -11.56 -3.37 13.04
N SER A 7 -12.61 -3.92 12.47
CA SER A 7 -13.99 -3.75 12.90
C SER A 7 -14.38 -4.94 13.77
N LEU A 8 -15.06 -4.67 14.89
CA LEU A 8 -15.81 -5.68 15.63
C LEU A 8 -17.27 -5.25 15.65
N ASN A 9 -18.12 -5.94 14.88
CA ASN A 9 -19.54 -5.59 14.72
C ASN A 9 -19.72 -4.10 14.36
N ASP A 10 -19.05 -3.66 13.29
CA ASP A 10 -19.06 -2.29 12.74
C ASP A 10 -18.45 -1.20 13.63
N SER A 11 -17.84 -1.57 14.76
CA SER A 11 -17.08 -0.66 15.61
C SER A 11 -15.59 -0.75 15.29
N PRO A 12 -14.95 0.29 14.72
CA PRO A 12 -13.52 0.29 14.43
C PRO A 12 -12.69 0.36 15.70
N ARG A 13 -11.60 -0.40 15.72
CA ARG A 13 -10.66 -0.58 16.83
C ARG A 13 -9.24 -0.73 16.29
N TYR A 14 -8.26 -0.56 17.16
CA TYR A 14 -6.86 -0.88 16.89
C TYR A 14 -6.42 -2.09 17.70
N ALA A 15 -5.48 -2.86 17.16
CA ALA A 15 -4.91 -4.03 17.81
C ALA A 15 -3.42 -4.18 17.48
N PHE A 16 -2.67 -4.77 18.41
CA PHE A 16 -1.43 -5.46 18.04
C PHE A 16 -1.78 -6.83 17.46
N VAL A 17 -1.06 -7.24 16.41
CA VAL A 17 -1.22 -8.59 15.83
C VAL A 17 -0.14 -9.50 16.39
N GLN A 18 -0.56 -10.47 17.21
CA GLN A 18 0.32 -11.41 17.89
C GLN A 18 0.08 -12.83 17.38
N LYS A 19 1.17 -13.51 17.03
CA LYS A 19 1.15 -14.93 16.71
C LYS A 19 1.11 -15.72 18.02
N ASP A 20 0.15 -16.62 18.18
CA ASP A 20 0.15 -17.57 19.28
C ASP A 20 1.15 -18.70 18.99
N GLU A 21 1.99 -19.05 19.95
CA GLU A 21 2.94 -20.15 19.79
C GLU A 21 2.27 -21.53 19.90
N GLN A 22 1.09 -21.62 20.53
CA GLN A 22 0.40 -22.89 20.75
C GLN A 22 -0.29 -23.41 19.49
N ASP A 23 -0.95 -22.52 18.74
CA ASP A 23 -1.70 -22.87 17.52
C ASP A 23 -1.10 -22.30 16.23
N GLY A 24 -0.09 -21.42 16.33
CA GLY A 24 0.55 -20.78 15.20
C GLY A 24 -0.29 -19.74 14.47
N LYS A 25 -1.48 -19.38 14.98
CA LYS A 25 -2.39 -18.41 14.38
C LYS A 25 -2.12 -16.98 14.86
N ASP A 26 -2.51 -16.02 14.04
CA ASP A 26 -2.48 -14.61 14.40
C ASP A 26 -3.78 -14.17 15.09
N TYR A 27 -3.62 -13.34 16.12
CA TYR A 27 -4.71 -12.79 16.92
C TYR A 27 -4.57 -11.28 17.08
N LEU A 28 -5.72 -10.62 17.17
CA LEU A 28 -5.85 -9.20 17.42
C LEU A 28 -5.96 -8.95 18.93
N VAL A 29 -4.93 -8.32 19.49
CA VAL A 29 -4.91 -7.87 20.89
C VAL A 29 -5.34 -6.40 20.92
N GLU A 30 -6.57 -6.14 21.35
CA GLU A 30 -7.20 -4.80 21.28
C GLU A 30 -6.45 -3.76 22.12
N LEU A 31 -6.27 -2.57 21.55
CA LEU A 31 -5.65 -1.40 22.18
C LEU A 31 -6.70 -0.45 22.75
N ASP A 32 -6.35 0.23 23.85
CA ASP A 32 -7.20 1.21 24.54
C ASP A 32 -7.21 2.61 23.88
N GLY A 33 -6.54 2.77 22.73
CA GLY A 33 -6.42 4.06 22.07
C GLY A 33 -5.92 3.96 20.62
N HIS A 34 -5.67 5.12 20.03
CA HIS A 34 -5.23 5.26 18.64
C HIS A 34 -3.69 5.34 18.57
N PRO A 35 -2.98 4.33 18.01
CA PRO A 35 -1.52 4.24 18.07
C PRO A 35 -0.79 5.35 17.31
N LEU A 36 -1.49 6.07 16.43
CA LEU A 36 -0.90 7.15 15.61
C LEU A 36 -1.10 8.57 16.16
N LEU A 37 -1.85 8.76 17.25
CA LEU A 37 -2.15 10.10 17.79
C LEU A 37 -1.13 10.58 18.85
N GLY A 38 0.06 9.98 18.90
CA GLY A 38 1.18 10.43 19.75
C GLY A 38 1.07 10.06 21.24
N GLY A 39 -0.04 9.48 21.68
CA GLY A 39 -0.20 8.91 23.02
C GLY A 39 0.36 7.48 23.12
N GLN A 40 0.82 7.09 24.30
CA GLN A 40 1.04 5.67 24.60
C GLN A 40 -0.31 4.95 24.58
N VAL A 41 -0.34 3.79 23.94
CA VAL A 41 -1.49 2.88 23.92
C VAL A 41 -1.10 1.60 24.63
N ALA A 42 -2.05 0.98 25.31
CA ALA A 42 -1.86 -0.28 26.03
C ALA A 42 -2.85 -1.34 25.55
N PRO A 43 -2.47 -2.63 25.60
CA PRO A 43 -3.42 -3.72 25.44
C PRO A 43 -4.54 -3.66 26.49
N THR A 44 -5.79 -3.80 26.06
CA THR A 44 -6.96 -3.89 26.95
C THR A 44 -7.08 -5.25 27.64
N GLY A 45 -6.31 -6.25 27.20
CA GLY A 45 -6.43 -7.65 27.59
C GLY A 45 -7.45 -8.45 26.77
N LYS A 46 -8.26 -7.80 25.93
CA LYS A 46 -9.16 -8.49 25.00
C LYS A 46 -8.40 -8.97 23.78
N ARG A 47 -8.74 -10.17 23.34
CA ARG A 47 -8.10 -10.87 22.24
C ARG A 47 -9.14 -11.50 21.32
N TYR A 48 -8.95 -11.35 20.02
CA TYR A 48 -9.84 -11.87 18.99
C TYR A 48 -9.05 -12.67 17.96
N ALA A 49 -9.55 -13.83 17.55
CA ALA A 49 -8.98 -14.53 16.40
C ALA A 49 -9.31 -13.73 15.12
N LEU A 50 -8.44 -13.79 14.10
CA LEU A 50 -8.69 -13.11 12.83
C LEU A 50 -9.95 -13.62 12.11
N ASP A 51 -10.28 -14.90 12.31
CA ASP A 51 -11.44 -15.59 11.74
C ASP A 51 -12.67 -15.58 12.68
N ALA A 52 -12.64 -14.80 13.77
CA ALA A 52 -13.76 -14.73 14.70
C ALA A 52 -14.97 -14.00 14.10
N ASP A 53 -16.16 -14.45 14.46
CA ASP A 53 -17.42 -13.82 14.03
C ASP A 53 -17.45 -12.32 14.36
N GLY A 54 -17.80 -11.52 13.36
CA GLY A 54 -17.90 -10.07 13.47
C GLY A 54 -16.56 -9.32 13.44
N VAL A 55 -15.43 -10.02 13.30
CA VAL A 55 -14.11 -9.41 13.07
C VAL A 55 -13.86 -9.22 11.59
N ARG A 56 -13.42 -8.02 11.21
CA ARG A 56 -12.96 -7.72 9.85
C ARG A 56 -11.76 -6.79 9.89
N LEU A 57 -10.68 -7.11 9.18
CA LEU A 57 -9.58 -6.17 9.01
C LEU A 57 -10.04 -4.95 8.19
N LEU A 58 -9.53 -3.79 8.57
CA LEU A 58 -9.71 -2.54 7.84
C LEU A 58 -8.35 -2.13 7.27
N SER A 59 -8.31 -1.12 6.42
CA SER A 59 -7.03 -0.44 6.12
C SER A 59 -6.35 -0.06 7.44
N PRO A 60 -5.02 -0.24 7.61
CA PRO A 60 -4.40 -0.01 8.91
C PRO A 60 -4.35 1.47 9.32
N VAL A 61 -4.49 2.39 8.36
CA VAL A 61 -4.45 3.85 8.58
C VAL A 61 -5.59 4.56 7.86
N ILE A 62 -5.93 5.76 8.32
CA ILE A 62 -6.77 6.70 7.58
C ILE A 62 -5.83 7.85 7.22
N PRO A 63 -5.18 7.79 6.04
CA PRO A 63 -4.15 8.76 5.70
C PRO A 63 -4.77 10.13 5.42
N SER A 64 -4.05 11.21 5.74
CA SER A 64 -4.47 12.54 5.27
C SER A 64 -4.26 12.68 3.76
N LYS A 65 -3.23 11.98 3.25
CA LYS A 65 -2.86 11.92 1.84
C LYS A 65 -2.02 10.67 1.54
N VAL A 66 -2.06 10.25 0.28
CA VAL A 66 -1.24 9.17 -0.28
C VAL A 66 -0.39 9.75 -1.40
N TYR A 67 0.93 9.58 -1.33
CA TYR A 67 1.84 9.86 -2.43
C TYR A 67 2.26 8.58 -3.13
N GLY A 68 2.57 8.64 -4.42
CA GLY A 68 3.09 7.51 -5.19
C GLY A 68 4.23 7.93 -6.10
N LEU A 69 5.06 6.96 -6.49
CA LEU A 69 6.22 7.15 -7.35
C LEU A 69 6.03 6.41 -8.67
N ALA A 70 6.01 7.15 -9.77
CA ALA A 70 5.89 6.52 -11.08
C ALA A 70 7.23 5.99 -11.57
N LYS A 71 7.19 4.78 -12.18
CA LYS A 71 8.32 4.16 -12.88
C LYS A 71 9.58 4.04 -12.02
N ASN A 72 9.43 3.74 -10.73
CA ASN A 72 10.55 3.60 -9.80
C ASN A 72 11.28 2.24 -9.88
N TYR A 73 10.97 1.47 -10.91
CA TYR A 73 11.61 0.21 -11.31
C TYR A 73 11.91 0.27 -12.81
N GLU A 74 13.12 -0.11 -13.20
CA GLU A 74 13.56 -0.05 -14.60
C GLU A 74 12.69 -0.94 -15.50
N ALA A 75 12.37 -2.15 -15.04
CA ALA A 75 11.52 -3.09 -15.77
C ALA A 75 10.10 -2.53 -16.01
N HIS A 76 9.53 -1.85 -15.02
CA HIS A 76 8.24 -1.19 -15.19
C HIS A 76 8.31 -0.03 -16.20
N ALA A 77 9.38 0.78 -16.14
CA ALA A 77 9.58 1.88 -17.07
C ALA A 77 9.70 1.40 -18.53
N GLN A 78 10.45 0.31 -18.75
CA GLN A 78 10.59 -0.36 -20.04
C GLN A 78 9.24 -0.87 -20.56
N PHE A 79 8.47 -1.59 -19.74
CA PHE A 79 7.13 -2.06 -20.12
C PHE A 79 6.21 -0.92 -20.54
N MET A 80 6.14 0.16 -19.75
CA MET A 80 5.27 1.29 -20.06
C MET A 80 5.62 1.94 -21.41
N HIS A 81 6.88 1.91 -21.81
CA HIS A 81 7.31 2.41 -23.11
C HIS A 81 6.96 1.46 -24.26
N GLU A 82 7.25 0.17 -24.09
CA GLU A 82 6.93 -0.87 -25.07
C GLU A 82 5.42 -0.95 -25.34
N ALA A 83 4.60 -0.77 -24.30
CA ALA A 83 3.14 -0.71 -24.40
C ALA A 83 2.60 0.62 -24.95
N GLY A 84 3.46 1.59 -25.26
CA GLY A 84 3.05 2.90 -25.80
C GLY A 84 2.39 3.83 -24.78
N HIS A 85 2.46 3.50 -23.49
CA HIS A 85 1.97 4.34 -22.39
C HIS A 85 3.00 5.39 -21.93
N SER A 86 4.20 5.41 -22.53
CA SER A 86 5.30 6.29 -22.21
C SER A 86 6.21 6.53 -23.42
N GLU A 87 6.64 7.77 -23.64
CA GLU A 87 7.73 8.06 -24.59
C GLU A 87 9.12 7.73 -24.04
N ILE A 88 9.25 7.59 -22.72
CA ILE A 88 10.51 7.31 -22.01
C ILE A 88 10.58 5.81 -21.69
N GLY A 89 11.62 5.12 -22.20
CA GLY A 89 11.86 3.67 -22.07
C GLY A 89 12.78 3.23 -20.94
N HIS A 90 13.22 4.16 -20.12
CA HIS A 90 13.95 3.89 -18.87
C HIS A 90 13.26 4.64 -17.73
N ALA A 91 13.61 4.33 -16.50
CA ALA A 91 13.07 5.10 -15.39
C ALA A 91 13.53 6.56 -15.48
N PRO A 92 12.65 7.52 -15.16
CA PRO A 92 13.00 8.95 -15.17
C PRO A 92 14.24 9.24 -14.31
N GLU A 93 15.12 10.14 -14.79
CA GLU A 93 16.23 10.63 -13.96
C GLU A 93 15.71 11.44 -12.76
N ASP A 94 14.65 12.22 -12.99
CA ASP A 94 13.94 12.98 -11.96
C ASP A 94 12.76 12.19 -11.40
N MET A 95 12.62 12.22 -10.07
CA MET A 95 11.53 11.54 -9.37
C MET A 95 10.15 12.08 -9.78
N VAL A 96 9.29 11.22 -10.34
CA VAL A 96 7.91 11.58 -10.71
C VAL A 96 6.94 11.21 -9.60
N ILE A 97 6.53 12.21 -8.83
CA ILE A 97 5.63 12.06 -7.68
C ILE A 97 4.20 12.40 -8.08
N PHE A 98 3.24 11.55 -7.69
CA PHE A 98 1.81 11.80 -7.83
C PHE A 98 1.07 11.54 -6.51
N THR A 99 -0.24 11.74 -6.48
CA THR A 99 -1.07 11.52 -5.30
C THR A 99 -2.36 10.79 -5.64
N LYS A 100 -2.84 9.99 -4.68
CA LYS A 100 -4.21 9.44 -4.66
C LYS A 100 -5.00 10.13 -3.53
N PRO A 101 -6.27 10.49 -3.75
CA PRO A 101 -7.14 10.98 -2.69
C PRO A 101 -7.29 9.95 -1.57
N SER A 102 -7.41 10.40 -0.32
CA SER A 102 -7.61 9.49 0.83
C SER A 102 -8.90 8.67 0.74
N THR A 103 -9.90 9.12 -0.02
CA THR A 103 -11.15 8.41 -0.29
C THR A 103 -10.98 7.17 -1.18
N SER A 104 -9.86 7.04 -1.89
CA SER A 104 -9.54 5.83 -2.65
C SER A 104 -9.14 4.64 -1.77
N VAL A 105 -8.79 4.88 -0.50
CA VAL A 105 -8.21 3.87 0.39
C VAL A 105 -9.27 2.91 0.91
N ILE A 106 -9.02 1.62 0.70
CA ILE A 106 -9.83 0.52 1.23
C ILE A 106 -8.96 -0.52 1.92
N GLY A 107 -9.55 -1.36 2.78
CA GLY A 107 -8.84 -2.38 3.52
C GLY A 107 -8.76 -3.72 2.80
N PRO A 108 -8.25 -4.75 3.49
CA PRO A 108 -8.39 -6.14 3.06
C PRO A 108 -9.84 -6.53 2.86
N ASP A 109 -10.08 -7.35 1.84
CA ASP A 109 -11.38 -7.94 1.45
C ASP A 109 -12.46 -6.94 1.02
N ASP A 110 -12.21 -5.64 1.14
CA ASP A 110 -13.07 -4.62 0.53
C ASP A 110 -13.03 -4.75 -1.01
N PRO A 111 -14.15 -4.55 -1.71
CA PRO A 111 -14.19 -4.67 -3.16
C PRO A 111 -13.51 -3.49 -3.84
N ILE A 112 -12.72 -3.77 -4.88
CA ILE A 112 -12.28 -2.76 -5.85
C ILE A 112 -13.40 -2.61 -6.89
N VAL A 113 -13.98 -1.42 -6.97
CA VAL A 113 -15.10 -1.12 -7.87
C VAL A 113 -14.57 -0.68 -9.22
N TYR A 114 -14.84 -1.47 -10.25
CA TYR A 114 -14.54 -1.17 -11.65
C TYR A 114 -15.49 -0.08 -12.19
N PRO A 115 -15.03 1.16 -12.41
CA PRO A 115 -15.90 2.25 -12.83
C PRO A 115 -16.37 2.06 -14.28
N ALA A 116 -17.65 2.36 -14.54
CA ALA A 116 -18.23 2.20 -15.88
C ALA A 116 -17.58 3.08 -16.97
N CYS A 117 -16.82 4.11 -16.58
CA CYS A 117 -16.13 5.01 -17.49
C CYS A 117 -14.82 4.44 -18.05
N SER A 118 -14.31 3.32 -17.52
CA SER A 118 -13.09 2.68 -17.98
C SER A 118 -13.36 1.29 -18.56
N LYS A 119 -12.43 0.85 -19.41
CA LYS A 119 -12.36 -0.48 -20.01
C LYS A 119 -10.97 -1.12 -19.88
N ASP A 120 -10.06 -0.48 -19.15
CA ASP A 120 -8.71 -0.98 -18.95
C ASP A 120 -8.21 -0.69 -17.53
N MET A 121 -8.35 -1.66 -16.63
CA MET A 121 -7.92 -1.58 -15.24
C MET A 121 -6.72 -2.49 -15.00
N ASN A 122 -5.68 -1.98 -14.34
CA ASN A 122 -4.48 -2.73 -13.98
C ASN A 122 -4.28 -2.75 -12.47
N PHE A 123 -3.61 -3.81 -12.00
CA PHE A 123 -2.97 -3.87 -10.69
C PHE A 123 -1.56 -3.27 -10.72
N GLU A 124 -1.12 -2.75 -9.58
CA GLU A 124 0.24 -2.26 -9.34
C GLU A 124 0.64 -2.64 -7.90
N PRO A 125 1.09 -3.87 -7.62
CA PRO A 125 1.52 -4.27 -6.28
C PRO A 125 2.75 -3.49 -5.86
N GLU A 126 2.74 -2.94 -4.63
CA GLU A 126 3.88 -2.22 -4.07
C GLU A 126 4.03 -2.45 -2.56
N VAL A 127 5.20 -2.08 -2.04
CA VAL A 127 5.39 -1.81 -0.61
C VAL A 127 5.02 -0.37 -0.33
N ALA A 128 4.17 -0.16 0.68
CA ALA A 128 3.82 1.16 1.17
C ALA A 128 4.57 1.48 2.47
N VAL A 129 5.04 2.73 2.57
CA VAL A 129 5.60 3.33 3.78
C VAL A 129 4.49 4.05 4.52
N VAL A 130 4.37 3.80 5.83
CA VAL A 130 3.46 4.55 6.71
C VAL A 130 4.28 5.47 7.60
N MET A 131 3.99 6.77 7.53
CA MET A 131 4.68 7.78 8.33
C MET A 131 4.20 7.73 9.79
N GLY A 132 5.13 7.83 10.74
CA GLY A 132 4.84 7.80 12.19
C GLY A 132 5.01 9.13 12.90
N LYS A 133 5.66 10.11 12.25
CA LYS A 133 5.97 11.42 12.81
C LYS A 133 5.74 12.51 11.77
N VAL A 134 5.53 13.73 12.25
CA VAL A 134 5.48 14.92 11.37
C VAL A 134 6.87 15.10 10.74
N ALA A 135 6.95 15.13 9.41
CA ALA A 135 8.19 15.28 8.66
C ALA A 135 8.08 16.45 7.67
N LYS A 136 9.05 17.37 7.71
CA LYS A 136 9.20 18.51 6.79
C LYS A 136 10.69 18.79 6.60
N ASN A 137 11.14 18.91 5.34
CA ASN A 137 12.54 19.15 4.99
C ASN A 137 13.49 18.13 5.65
N VAL A 138 13.12 16.86 5.65
CA VAL A 138 13.92 15.80 6.29
C VAL A 138 15.03 15.39 5.34
N PRO A 139 16.31 15.39 5.77
CA PRO A 139 17.39 14.91 4.93
C PRO A 139 17.37 13.37 4.86
N VAL A 140 17.92 12.82 3.77
CA VAL A 140 17.86 11.38 3.42
C VAL A 140 18.32 10.50 4.58
N GLU A 141 19.42 10.86 5.24
CA GLU A 141 20.01 10.08 6.33
C GLU A 141 19.15 10.01 7.60
N LYS A 142 18.15 10.89 7.74
CA LYS A 142 17.20 10.90 8.86
C LYS A 142 15.81 10.43 8.47
N ALA A 143 15.55 10.18 7.17
CA ALA A 143 14.23 9.88 6.66
C ALA A 143 13.54 8.73 7.40
N MET A 144 14.29 7.66 7.65
CA MET A 144 13.75 6.47 8.30
C MET A 144 13.27 6.72 9.73
N ASP A 145 13.78 7.72 10.45
CA ASP A 145 13.36 8.05 11.84
C ASP A 145 11.92 8.55 11.96
N TYR A 146 11.31 8.89 10.82
CA TYR A 146 9.94 9.36 10.71
C TYR A 146 8.97 8.26 10.25
N VAL A 147 9.48 7.09 9.86
CA VAL A 147 8.66 5.95 9.40
C VAL A 147 8.15 5.17 10.61
N LEU A 148 6.84 4.90 10.64
CA LEU A 148 6.24 3.97 11.60
C LEU A 148 6.57 2.52 11.19
N GLY A 149 6.29 2.22 9.93
CA GLY A 149 6.41 0.88 9.40
C GLY A 149 5.96 0.78 7.96
N PHE A 150 5.69 -0.45 7.54
CA PHE A 150 5.41 -0.82 6.17
C PHE A 150 4.15 -1.67 6.08
N THR A 151 3.49 -1.63 4.93
CA THR A 151 2.30 -2.43 4.62
C THR A 151 2.27 -2.75 3.11
N CYS A 152 1.37 -3.61 2.67
CA CYS A 152 1.14 -3.84 1.24
C CYS A 152 0.18 -2.78 0.68
N VAL A 153 0.34 -2.44 -0.60
CA VAL A 153 -0.59 -1.58 -1.33
C VAL A 153 -0.78 -2.11 -2.75
N ASN A 154 -1.95 -1.86 -3.34
CA ASN A 154 -2.19 -2.03 -4.76
C ASN A 154 -2.54 -0.66 -5.37
N ASP A 155 -1.69 -0.07 -6.22
CA ASP A 155 -1.98 1.18 -6.91
C ASP A 155 -2.83 0.94 -8.17
N VAL A 156 -4.10 0.57 -7.95
CA VAL A 156 -5.02 0.24 -9.04
C VAL A 156 -5.18 1.43 -9.98
N THR A 157 -5.04 1.16 -11.29
CA THR A 157 -4.94 2.19 -12.31
C THR A 157 -5.83 1.91 -13.51
N LEU A 158 -6.57 2.91 -13.96
CA LEU A 158 -7.34 2.89 -15.21
C LEU A 158 -6.45 3.37 -16.36
N ARG A 159 -5.84 2.44 -17.10
CA ARG A 159 -4.84 2.73 -18.13
C ARG A 159 -5.40 3.53 -19.30
N ASP A 160 -6.62 3.22 -19.71
CA ASP A 160 -7.33 3.93 -20.79
C ASP A 160 -7.63 5.40 -20.44
N LEU A 161 -7.68 5.74 -19.15
CA LEU A 161 -7.87 7.11 -18.68
C LEU A 161 -6.56 7.83 -18.34
N GLN A 162 -5.45 7.11 -18.20
CA GLN A 162 -4.18 7.65 -17.68
C GLN A 162 -3.59 8.75 -18.57
N GLY A 163 -3.76 8.65 -19.89
CA GLY A 163 -3.28 9.63 -20.86
C GLY A 163 -4.29 10.74 -21.21
N LEU A 164 -5.51 10.71 -20.66
CA LEU A 164 -6.54 11.69 -20.99
C LEU A 164 -6.37 13.03 -20.27
N ASP A 165 -5.75 13.01 -19.09
CA ASP A 165 -5.48 14.18 -18.27
C ASP A 165 -3.97 14.43 -18.18
N PRO A 166 -3.53 15.69 -17.95
CA PRO A 166 -2.13 15.97 -17.66
C PRO A 166 -1.67 15.42 -16.30
N THR A 167 -2.59 15.00 -15.43
CA THR A 167 -2.32 14.39 -14.14
C THR A 167 -3.04 13.04 -14.01
N TRP A 168 -2.56 12.17 -13.14
CA TRP A 168 -3.15 10.82 -12.99
C TRP A 168 -4.27 10.72 -11.96
N THR A 169 -4.77 11.86 -11.45
CA THR A 169 -5.77 11.87 -10.38
C THR A 169 -7.04 11.11 -10.76
N ARG A 170 -7.51 11.19 -12.02
CA ARG A 170 -8.69 10.42 -12.45
C ARG A 170 -8.38 8.93 -12.60
N ALA A 171 -7.27 8.60 -13.26
CA ALA A 171 -6.90 7.23 -13.57
C ALA A 171 -6.50 6.41 -12.33
N LYS A 172 -5.89 7.06 -11.34
CA LYS A 172 -5.38 6.44 -10.12
C LYS A 172 -6.13 6.88 -8.87
N GLY A 173 -7.05 7.83 -8.91
CA GLY A 173 -7.67 8.40 -7.70
C GLY A 173 -9.16 8.14 -7.54
N PHE A 174 -9.72 7.21 -8.32
CA PHE A 174 -11.12 6.79 -8.15
C PHE A 174 -11.31 6.07 -6.81
N ASP A 175 -12.53 6.08 -6.29
CA ASP A 175 -12.87 5.38 -5.04
C ASP A 175 -12.47 3.90 -5.15
N THR A 176 -11.99 3.30 -4.05
CA THR A 176 -11.50 1.91 -3.97
C THR A 176 -10.20 1.58 -4.71
N SER A 177 -9.56 2.55 -5.38
CA SER A 177 -8.34 2.30 -6.15
C SER A 177 -7.04 2.16 -5.34
N CYS A 178 -7.09 2.33 -4.01
CA CYS A 178 -5.93 2.22 -3.13
C CYS A 178 -6.12 1.19 -2.00
N PRO A 179 -6.30 -0.11 -2.30
CA PRO A 179 -6.20 -1.13 -1.27
C PRO A 179 -4.90 -1.04 -0.47
N LEU A 180 -4.99 -1.10 0.85
CA LEU A 180 -3.88 -0.91 1.77
C LEU A 180 -4.02 -1.82 2.99
N GLY A 181 -3.02 -2.65 3.30
CA GLY A 181 -3.09 -3.60 4.41
C GLY A 181 -2.12 -4.78 4.28
N PRO A 182 -2.31 -5.89 5.03
CA PRO A 182 -3.40 -6.13 5.98
C PRO A 182 -3.21 -5.42 7.34
N TRP A 183 -1.97 -5.05 7.65
CA TRP A 183 -1.55 -4.36 8.86
C TRP A 183 -0.23 -3.64 8.60
N ILE A 184 0.21 -2.84 9.57
CA ILE A 184 1.56 -2.24 9.55
C ILE A 184 2.53 -3.18 10.26
N VAL A 185 3.62 -3.56 9.60
CA VAL A 185 4.81 -4.11 10.27
C VAL A 185 5.73 -2.97 10.64
N MET A 186 6.17 -2.90 11.90
CA MET A 186 7.04 -1.81 12.36
C MET A 186 8.36 -1.80 11.59
N ARG A 187 8.91 -0.60 11.39
CA ARG A 187 10.11 -0.37 10.56
C ARG A 187 11.28 -1.29 10.86
N ASP A 188 11.51 -1.56 12.15
CA ASP A 188 12.66 -2.34 12.62
C ASP A 188 12.44 -3.86 12.51
N ASP A 189 11.23 -4.30 12.16
CA ASP A 189 10.85 -5.71 12.01
C ASP A 189 10.77 -6.17 10.54
N LEU A 190 11.12 -5.30 9.57
CA LEU A 190 11.15 -5.61 8.14
C LEU A 190 12.48 -5.18 7.53
N ASN A 191 13.10 -6.04 6.72
CA ASN A 191 14.21 -5.64 5.86
C ASN A 191 13.69 -4.83 4.65
N TRP A 192 13.30 -3.59 4.90
CA TRP A 192 12.72 -2.70 3.88
C TRP A 192 13.65 -2.37 2.71
N ARG A 193 14.96 -2.67 2.82
CA ARG A 193 15.94 -2.49 1.73
C ARG A 193 15.88 -3.61 0.69
N ASP A 194 15.33 -4.77 1.04
CA ASP A 194 15.21 -5.94 0.16
C ASP A 194 13.91 -6.70 0.49
N ALA A 195 12.82 -5.96 0.65
CA ALA A 195 11.51 -6.54 0.91
C ALA A 195 10.98 -7.14 -0.39
N ARG A 196 10.73 -8.44 -0.38
CA ARG A 196 10.24 -9.20 -1.54
C ARG A 196 8.74 -9.03 -1.69
N ILE A 197 8.32 -8.78 -2.93
CA ILE A 197 6.93 -8.53 -3.31
C ILE A 197 6.55 -9.57 -4.35
N SER A 198 5.37 -10.16 -4.22
CA SER A 198 4.75 -10.99 -5.25
C SER A 198 3.27 -10.69 -5.39
N PHE A 199 2.68 -11.15 -6.49
CA PHE A 199 1.29 -10.91 -6.81
C PHE A 199 0.66 -12.17 -7.38
N THR A 200 -0.57 -12.45 -6.95
CA THR A 200 -1.40 -13.50 -7.54
C THR A 200 -2.71 -12.93 -8.04
N LEU A 201 -3.18 -13.50 -9.16
CA LEU A 201 -4.46 -13.20 -9.78
C LEU A 201 -5.24 -14.51 -9.89
N ASN A 202 -6.39 -14.60 -9.25
CA ASN A 202 -7.25 -15.80 -9.25
C ASN A 202 -6.52 -17.08 -8.79
N GLY A 203 -5.58 -16.95 -7.84
CA GLY A 203 -4.77 -18.05 -7.32
C GLY A 203 -3.59 -18.45 -8.20
N GLU A 204 -3.36 -17.76 -9.33
CA GLU A 204 -2.19 -17.96 -10.19
C GLU A 204 -1.15 -16.86 -9.95
N ASP A 205 0.12 -17.25 -9.83
CA ASP A 205 1.23 -16.29 -9.71
C ASP A 205 1.35 -15.45 -10.99
N VAL A 206 1.68 -14.17 -10.82
CA VAL A 206 2.00 -13.25 -11.93
C VAL A 206 3.48 -12.84 -11.79
N PRO A 207 4.43 -13.63 -12.34
CA PRO A 207 5.86 -13.44 -12.04
C PRO A 207 6.41 -12.07 -12.44
N MET A 208 5.89 -11.47 -13.51
CA MET A 208 6.30 -10.12 -13.92
C MET A 208 6.00 -9.07 -12.85
N ALA A 209 4.93 -9.25 -12.07
CA ALA A 209 4.53 -8.33 -11.00
C ALA A 209 5.25 -8.60 -9.67
N SER A 210 6.23 -9.51 -9.65
CA SER A 210 7.07 -9.82 -8.50
C SER A 210 8.41 -9.07 -8.54
N GLY A 211 8.97 -8.74 -7.39
CA GLY A 211 10.23 -8.01 -7.30
C GLY A 211 10.74 -7.83 -5.87
N THR A 212 11.62 -6.86 -5.69
CA THR A 212 12.15 -6.49 -4.37
C THR A 212 12.36 -4.98 -4.28
N THR A 213 12.22 -4.39 -3.10
CA THR A 213 12.57 -2.99 -2.85
C THR A 213 14.05 -2.68 -3.05
N ALA A 214 14.93 -3.69 -3.16
CA ALA A 214 16.34 -3.50 -3.51
C ALA A 214 16.55 -2.95 -4.93
N ASN A 215 15.54 -3.11 -5.81
CA ASN A 215 15.57 -2.62 -7.19
C ASN A 215 14.89 -1.26 -7.36
N LEU A 216 14.48 -0.60 -6.28
CA LEU A 216 13.99 0.78 -6.33
C LEU A 216 15.09 1.71 -6.84
N ILE A 217 14.76 2.55 -7.80
CA ILE A 217 15.70 3.49 -8.41
C ILE A 217 15.94 4.68 -7.49
N HIS A 218 14.84 5.23 -6.97
CA HIS A 218 14.85 6.13 -5.83
C HIS A 218 14.43 5.34 -4.60
N GLY A 219 15.35 5.11 -3.67
CA GLY A 219 15.08 4.39 -2.44
C GLY A 219 14.07 5.11 -1.53
N ILE A 220 13.53 4.37 -0.56
CA ILE A 220 12.55 4.90 0.41
C ILE A 220 13.06 6.17 1.13
N PRO A 221 14.32 6.24 1.62
CA PRO A 221 14.84 7.46 2.23
C PRO A 221 14.84 8.68 1.30
N GLU A 222 15.19 8.50 0.02
CA GLU A 222 15.20 9.54 -1.00
C GLU A 222 13.78 10.04 -1.28
N GLN A 223 12.81 9.14 -1.40
CA GLN A 223 11.40 9.47 -1.59
C GLN A 223 10.85 10.34 -0.45
N ILE A 224 11.11 9.95 0.79
CA ILE A 224 10.68 10.71 1.98
C ILE A 224 11.33 12.10 1.98
N ALA A 225 12.64 12.18 1.71
CA ALA A 225 13.35 13.45 1.68
C ALA A 225 12.77 14.38 0.60
N ALA A 226 12.58 13.87 -0.62
CA ALA A 226 12.01 14.62 -1.73
C ALA A 226 10.58 15.11 -1.42
N ILE A 227 9.68 14.22 -0.98
CA ILE A 227 8.30 14.58 -0.65
C ILE A 227 8.24 15.59 0.50
N SER A 228 9.03 15.35 1.56
CA SER A 228 9.04 16.22 2.73
C SER A 228 9.57 17.63 2.44
N SER A 229 10.34 17.82 1.35
CA SER A 229 10.86 19.13 0.96
C SER A 229 9.73 20.11 0.56
N PHE A 230 8.69 19.62 -0.13
CA PHE A 230 7.58 20.47 -0.58
C PHE A 230 6.31 20.27 0.26
N SER A 231 6.08 19.09 0.84
CA SER A 231 4.86 18.76 1.60
C SER A 231 5.18 18.29 3.01
N THR A 232 4.46 18.80 4.03
CA THR A 232 4.56 18.22 5.38
C THR A 232 3.87 16.86 5.39
N LEU A 233 4.60 15.80 5.72
CA LEU A 233 4.05 14.47 5.97
C LEU A 233 3.58 14.38 7.43
N LEU A 234 2.42 13.79 7.65
CA LEU A 234 1.78 13.61 8.96
C LEU A 234 1.83 12.13 9.39
N PRO A 235 1.73 11.83 10.70
CA PRO A 235 1.51 10.46 11.16
C PRO A 235 0.28 9.84 10.47
N GLY A 236 0.46 8.67 9.88
CA GLY A 236 -0.55 7.95 9.10
C GLY A 236 -0.53 8.23 7.60
N ASP A 237 0.21 9.23 7.11
CA ASP A 237 0.38 9.43 5.66
C ASP A 237 1.13 8.26 5.02
N VAL A 238 0.82 8.02 3.75
CA VAL A 238 1.31 6.86 3.01
C VAL A 238 2.14 7.30 1.80
N ILE A 239 3.24 6.58 1.56
CA ILE A 239 4.04 6.68 0.34
C ILE A 239 4.06 5.29 -0.31
N MET A 240 3.50 5.18 -1.52
CA MET A 240 3.57 3.99 -2.37
C MET A 240 4.88 4.07 -3.16
N THR A 241 5.74 3.07 -3.01
CA THR A 241 7.16 3.17 -3.37
C THR A 241 7.48 2.93 -4.84
N GLY A 242 6.50 2.50 -5.62
CA GLY A 242 6.62 2.04 -6.99
C GLY A 242 6.39 0.53 -7.11
N THR A 243 5.98 0.10 -8.30
CA THR A 243 5.67 -1.29 -8.62
C THR A 243 6.75 -1.95 -9.52
N PRO A 244 7.09 -3.24 -9.32
CA PRO A 244 8.11 -3.93 -10.13
C PRO A 244 7.81 -3.96 -11.63
N ASN A 245 6.60 -4.39 -12.00
CA ASN A 245 6.06 -4.32 -13.37
C ASN A 245 4.53 -4.49 -13.34
N ALA A 246 3.80 -3.45 -13.72
CA ALA A 246 2.34 -3.45 -13.77
C ALA A 246 1.77 -3.82 -15.15
N SER A 247 2.13 -5.02 -15.61
CA SER A 247 1.69 -5.57 -16.89
C SER A 247 0.66 -6.67 -16.67
N GLY A 248 -0.61 -6.33 -16.88
CA GLY A 248 -1.76 -7.19 -16.69
C GLY A 248 -3.06 -6.41 -16.81
N HIS A 249 -4.19 -7.10 -16.66
CA HIS A 249 -5.52 -6.50 -16.65
C HIS A 249 -6.32 -7.11 -15.49
N LEU A 250 -7.30 -6.36 -14.98
CA LEU A 250 -8.24 -6.77 -13.95
C LEU A 250 -9.65 -6.68 -14.49
N ASP A 251 -10.39 -7.78 -14.41
CA ASP A 251 -11.79 -7.88 -14.80
C ASP A 251 -12.72 -8.04 -13.58
N PRO A 252 -13.99 -7.60 -13.66
CA PRO A 252 -14.97 -7.90 -12.62
C PRO A 252 -15.08 -9.40 -12.36
N GLY A 253 -14.96 -9.80 -11.09
CA GLY A 253 -14.91 -11.20 -10.66
C GLY A 253 -13.50 -11.68 -10.28
N ASP A 254 -12.46 -10.95 -10.68
CA ASP A 254 -11.09 -11.30 -10.32
C ASP A 254 -10.80 -11.13 -8.83
N GLU A 255 -9.91 -11.98 -8.32
CA GLU A 255 -9.31 -11.87 -6.99
C GLU A 255 -7.83 -11.55 -7.11
N THR A 256 -7.40 -10.48 -6.43
CA THR A 256 -6.01 -10.02 -6.42
C THR A 256 -5.41 -10.20 -5.04
N ILE A 257 -4.18 -10.70 -4.95
CA ILE A 257 -3.43 -10.75 -3.70
C ILE A 257 -2.06 -10.10 -3.91
N VAL A 258 -1.78 -9.03 -3.16
CA VAL A 258 -0.43 -8.48 -3.00
C VAL A 258 0.21 -9.12 -1.78
N HIS A 259 1.32 -9.83 -1.97
CA HIS A 259 2.09 -10.42 -0.89
C HIS A 259 3.42 -9.67 -0.72
N VAL A 260 3.76 -9.33 0.52
CA VAL A 260 5.09 -8.86 0.88
C VAL A 260 5.67 -9.76 1.96
N GLU A 261 6.83 -10.34 1.70
CA GLU A 261 7.51 -11.22 2.65
C GLU A 261 7.78 -10.48 3.97
N GLY A 262 7.39 -11.09 5.09
CA GLY A 262 7.48 -10.48 6.43
C GLY A 262 6.31 -9.56 6.79
N ILE A 263 5.43 -9.19 5.84
CA ILE A 263 4.18 -8.48 6.09
C ILE A 263 2.97 -9.41 6.05
N GLY A 264 2.74 -10.07 4.90
CA GLY A 264 1.56 -10.90 4.66
C GLY A 264 0.78 -10.48 3.42
N ASP A 265 -0.49 -10.87 3.38
CA ASP A 265 -1.34 -10.79 2.19
C ASP A 265 -2.37 -9.66 2.28
N LEU A 266 -2.44 -8.86 1.22
CA LEU A 266 -3.53 -7.92 0.96
C LEU A 266 -4.37 -8.46 -0.19
N ARG A 267 -5.54 -8.98 0.16
CA ARG A 267 -6.51 -9.55 -0.77
C ARG A 267 -7.65 -8.58 -1.05
N ASN A 268 -8.06 -8.47 -2.31
CA ASN A 268 -9.26 -7.74 -2.73
C ASN A 268 -9.90 -8.44 -3.92
N VAL A 269 -11.22 -8.23 -4.11
CA VAL A 269 -11.97 -8.73 -5.27
C VAL A 269 -12.47 -7.58 -6.12
N ILE A 270 -12.51 -7.77 -7.43
CA ILE A 270 -12.99 -6.76 -8.38
C ILE A 270 -14.49 -6.94 -8.57
N VAL A 271 -15.25 -5.86 -8.44
CA VAL A 271 -16.70 -5.86 -8.71
C VAL A 271 -17.04 -4.81 -9.76
N ARG A 272 -18.11 -5.03 -10.52
CA ARG A 272 -18.65 -4.00 -11.40
C ARG A 272 -19.42 -2.96 -10.58
N ALA A 273 -19.23 -1.68 -10.89
CA ALA A 273 -20.07 -0.59 -10.37
C ALA A 273 -21.56 -0.76 -10.70
#